data_AF-L0F7R4-F1
#
_entry.id   AF-L0F7R4-F1
#
_cell.length_a   1.000
_cell.length_b   1.000
_cell.length_c   1.000
_cell.angle_alpha   90.00
_cell.angle_beta   90.00
_cell.angle_gamma   90.00
#
_symmetry.space_group_name_H-M   'P 1'
#
loop_
_entity.id
_entity.type
_entity.pdbx_description
1 polymer ?
#
loop_
_entity_poly.entity_id
_entity_poly.type
_entity_poly.pdbx_seq_one_letter_code
_entity_poly.pdbx_strand_id
1 'polypeptide(L)'
;MSNENKEEGFLYGISRIVLFNRIRTNLLYDIGEWGYFMEKRSQEGFTLLEMLLILFLIMAVISIAAPRFSSADGVTRTQIDAANRVRIEGAVELYKMDTGVLPQRLEDLYLSPPEVKGWRGPYLDEELVKPTRGGEPYELDERGKITHDD
;
A
#
# COMPACT_ATOMS: atom_id res chain seq x y z
N MET A 1 -10.81 65.21 -17.85
CA MET A 1 -12.06 64.50 -17.54
C MET A 1 -11.85 63.01 -17.81
N SER A 2 -12.29 62.17 -16.87
CA SER A 2 -12.48 60.71 -16.96
C SER A 2 -11.23 59.81 -17.03
N ASN A 3 -10.65 59.62 -15.85
CA ASN A 3 -9.97 58.37 -15.48
C ASN A 3 -11.06 57.46 -14.88
N GLU A 4 -11.73 56.64 -15.70
CA GLU A 4 -12.89 55.87 -15.22
C GLU A 4 -13.23 54.66 -16.11
N ASN A 5 -12.24 53.95 -16.65
CA ASN A 5 -12.54 52.81 -17.54
C ASN A 5 -11.58 51.61 -17.44
N LYS A 6 -10.82 51.49 -16.35
CA LYS A 6 -9.96 50.30 -16.11
C LYS A 6 -10.46 49.34 -15.02
N GLU A 7 -11.45 49.75 -14.22
CA GLU A 7 -12.00 48.92 -13.14
C GLU A 7 -13.14 47.99 -13.63
N GLU A 8 -13.87 48.40 -14.68
CA GLU A 8 -15.05 47.69 -15.22
C GLU A 8 -14.71 46.28 -15.78
N GLY A 9 -13.51 46.09 -16.34
CA GLY A 9 -13.08 44.79 -16.89
C GLY A 9 -12.66 43.78 -15.82
N PHE A 10 -12.19 44.25 -14.66
CA PHE A 10 -11.76 43.39 -13.56
C PHE A 10 -12.97 42.84 -12.79
N LEU A 11 -14.01 43.66 -12.65
CA LEU A 11 -15.26 43.27 -11.98
C LEU A 11 -16.08 42.24 -12.80
N TYR A 12 -16.01 42.26 -14.13
CA TYR A 12 -16.60 41.22 -14.98
C TYR A 12 -15.88 39.86 -14.85
N GLY A 13 -14.56 39.86 -14.65
CA GLY A 13 -13.75 38.64 -14.44
C GLY A 13 -13.95 38.02 -13.05
N ILE A 14 -14.02 38.85 -12.01
CA ILE A 14 -14.30 38.39 -10.63
C ILE A 14 -15.73 37.86 -10.52
N SER A 15 -16.70 38.44 -11.24
CA SER A 15 -18.09 37.98 -11.16
C SER A 15 -18.26 36.51 -11.59
N ARG A 16 -17.46 35.99 -12.53
CA ARG A 16 -17.51 34.56 -12.92
C ARG A 16 -16.77 33.62 -11.96
N ILE A 17 -15.75 34.11 -11.25
CA ILE A 17 -15.03 33.33 -10.22
C ILE A 17 -15.86 33.26 -8.92
N VAL A 18 -16.55 34.34 -8.55
CA VAL A 18 -17.48 34.37 -7.41
C VAL A 18 -18.77 33.58 -7.70
N LEU A 19 -19.20 33.51 -8.97
CA LEU A 19 -20.32 32.64 -9.41
C LEU A 19 -20.01 31.14 -9.22
N PHE A 20 -18.74 30.73 -9.25
CA PHE A 20 -18.37 29.32 -9.04
C PHE A 20 -18.47 28.90 -7.56
N ASN A 21 -18.43 29.85 -6.62
CA ASN A 21 -18.68 29.58 -5.20
C ASN A 21 -20.17 29.76 -4.80
N ARG A 22 -21.06 29.91 -5.78
CA ARG A 22 -22.53 29.84 -5.63
C ARG A 22 -23.10 28.53 -6.18
N ILE A 23 -22.34 27.45 -6.12
CA ILE A 23 -22.86 26.09 -6.33
C ILE A 23 -22.75 25.25 -5.03
N ARG A 24 -22.05 25.75 -3.98
CA ARG A 24 -21.97 25.08 -2.67
C ARG A 24 -22.86 25.66 -1.56
N THR A 25 -23.60 26.74 -1.81
CA THR A 25 -24.46 27.35 -0.77
C THR A 25 -25.93 26.94 -0.84
N ASN A 26 -26.33 26.18 -1.87
CA ASN A 26 -27.66 25.56 -2.00
C ASN A 26 -27.60 24.02 -2.10
N LEU A 27 -26.53 23.41 -1.60
CA LEU A 27 -26.35 21.95 -1.57
C LEU A 27 -26.22 21.40 -0.13
N LEU A 28 -26.35 22.27 0.86
CA LEU A 28 -26.35 21.92 2.29
C LEU A 28 -27.71 22.23 2.95
N TYR A 29 -28.78 22.22 2.15
CA TYR A 29 -30.16 22.17 2.66
C TYR A 29 -30.88 20.86 2.28
N ASP A 30 -30.25 19.99 1.46
CA ASP A 30 -30.85 18.74 0.98
C ASP A 30 -30.27 17.47 1.68
N ILE A 31 -29.62 17.66 2.82
CA ILE A 31 -29.12 16.56 3.67
C ILE A 31 -29.68 16.61 5.09
N GLY A 32 -30.71 17.45 5.31
CA GLY A 32 -31.42 17.59 6.59
C GLY A 32 -32.83 16.98 6.62
N GLU A 33 -33.33 16.44 5.51
CA GLU A 33 -34.71 15.93 5.35
C GLU A 33 -34.81 14.39 5.43
N TRP A 34 -33.79 13.69 5.92
CA TRP A 34 -33.89 12.25 6.23
C TRP A 34 -34.43 11.98 7.65
N GLY A 35 -34.66 13.04 8.43
CA GLY A 35 -35.21 12.97 9.79
C GLY A 35 -36.73 12.90 9.87
N TYR A 36 -37.45 13.20 8.79
CA TYR A 36 -38.93 13.25 8.77
C TYR A 36 -39.60 12.04 8.10
N PHE A 37 -38.83 11.11 7.51
CA PHE A 37 -39.33 9.80 7.05
C PHE A 37 -39.51 8.78 8.17
N MET A 38 -39.37 9.18 9.44
CA MET A 38 -40.03 8.44 10.52
C MET A 38 -41.51 8.82 10.53
N GLU A 39 -42.18 8.43 9.45
CA GLU A 39 -43.60 8.12 9.45
C GLU A 39 -43.88 7.32 10.73
N LYS A 40 -44.93 7.70 11.46
CA LYS A 40 -45.45 6.89 12.58
C LYS A 40 -45.80 5.52 12.02
N ARG A 41 -44.80 4.64 11.95
CA ARG A 41 -45.03 3.22 11.85
C ARG A 41 -45.77 2.90 13.14
N SER A 42 -47.04 2.55 12.98
CA SER A 42 -47.71 1.67 13.92
C SER A 42 -46.65 0.70 14.42
N GLN A 43 -46.46 0.58 15.73
CA GLN A 43 -45.57 -0.43 16.28
C GLN A 43 -46.18 -1.80 16.01
N GLU A 44 -46.14 -2.21 14.75
CA GLU A 44 -46.34 -3.57 14.30
C GLU A 44 -45.12 -4.31 14.84
N GLY A 45 -45.37 -5.09 15.90
CA GLY A 45 -44.32 -5.89 16.52
C GLY A 45 -43.62 -6.77 15.49
N PHE A 46 -42.32 -6.90 15.62
CA PHE A 46 -41.50 -7.82 14.82
C PHE A 46 -42.16 -9.20 14.77
N THR A 47 -42.40 -9.72 13.56
CA THR A 47 -42.92 -11.07 13.41
C THR A 47 -41.78 -12.09 13.53
N LEU A 48 -42.06 -13.27 14.08
CA LEU A 48 -41.08 -14.36 14.14
C LEU A 48 -40.60 -14.80 12.75
N LEU A 49 -41.53 -14.75 11.78
CA LEU A 49 -41.24 -15.10 10.39
C LEU A 49 -40.23 -14.13 9.77
N GLU A 50 -40.29 -12.85 10.13
CA GLU A 50 -39.37 -11.84 9.63
C GLU A 50 -37.95 -12.07 10.12
N MET A 51 -37.75 -12.37 11.40
CA MET A 51 -36.44 -12.75 11.92
C MET A 51 -35.95 -14.08 11.33
N LEU A 52 -36.84 -15.05 11.09
CA LEU A 52 -36.50 -16.32 10.44
C LEU A 52 -36.02 -16.11 8.98
N LEU A 53 -36.73 -15.29 8.20
CA LEU A 53 -36.39 -14.99 6.82
C LEU A 53 -35.08 -14.20 6.72
N ILE A 54 -34.83 -13.26 7.63
CA ILE A 54 -33.56 -12.50 7.69
C ILE A 54 -32.38 -13.44 7.93
N LEU A 55 -32.47 -14.34 8.91
CA LEU A 55 -31.39 -15.30 9.20
C LEU A 55 -31.16 -16.26 8.02
N PHE A 56 -32.24 -16.72 7.39
CA PHE A 56 -32.16 -17.54 6.19
C PHE A 56 -31.42 -16.83 5.05
N LEU A 57 -31.74 -15.57 4.79
CA LEU A 57 -31.07 -14.77 3.77
C LEU A 57 -29.59 -14.52 4.09
N ILE A 58 -29.26 -14.22 5.35
CA ILE A 58 -27.86 -14.03 5.77
C ILE A 58 -27.05 -15.32 5.55
N MET A 59 -27.60 -16.48 5.92
CA MET A 59 -26.96 -17.77 5.68
C MET A 59 -26.77 -18.06 4.18
N ALA A 60 -27.78 -17.74 3.36
CA ALA A 60 -27.67 -17.93 1.91
C ALA A 60 -26.57 -17.05 1.29
N VAL A 61 -26.48 -15.78 1.72
CA VAL A 61 -25.44 -14.84 1.25
C VAL A 61 -24.04 -15.29 1.69
N ILE A 62 -23.87 -15.66 2.96
CA ILE A 62 -22.59 -16.15 3.48
C ILE A 62 -22.14 -17.42 2.74
N SER A 63 -23.07 -18.31 2.40
CA SER A 63 -22.76 -19.58 1.72
C SER A 63 -22.13 -19.37 0.32
N ILE A 64 -22.49 -18.29 -0.37
CA ILE A 64 -21.95 -17.96 -1.69
C ILE A 64 -20.73 -17.01 -1.57
N ALA A 65 -20.61 -16.32 -0.45
CA ALA A 65 -19.50 -15.43 -0.14
C ALA A 65 -18.23 -16.24 0.23
N ALA A 66 -17.56 -16.82 -0.76
CA ALA A 66 -16.18 -17.26 -0.60
C ALA A 66 -15.25 -16.03 -0.59
N PRO A 67 -14.49 -15.76 0.49
CA PRO A 67 -13.49 -14.70 0.47
C PRO A 67 -12.40 -15.08 -0.52
N ARG A 68 -12.28 -14.30 -1.61
CA ARG A 68 -11.24 -14.53 -2.62
C ARG A 68 -9.90 -14.00 -2.13
N PHE A 69 -9.30 -14.67 -1.16
CA PHE A 69 -7.87 -14.54 -0.91
C PHE A 69 -7.15 -15.40 -1.95
N SER A 70 -6.99 -14.87 -3.17
CA SER A 70 -6.04 -15.44 -4.12
C SER A 70 -4.65 -15.15 -3.58
N SER A 71 -4.17 -16.04 -2.73
CA SER A 71 -2.76 -16.16 -2.37
C SER A 71 -1.94 -16.13 -3.66
N ALA A 72 -1.30 -15.00 -3.92
CA ALA A 72 -0.29 -14.87 -4.96
C ALA A 72 0.99 -15.68 -4.61
N ASP A 73 0.92 -16.55 -3.61
CA ASP A 73 2.02 -17.28 -2.97
C ASP A 73 2.88 -18.13 -3.91
N GLY A 74 2.38 -18.49 -5.10
CA GLY A 74 3.18 -19.23 -6.10
C GLY A 74 4.01 -18.32 -7.01
N VAL A 75 3.43 -17.19 -7.43
CA VAL A 75 4.06 -16.23 -8.36
C VAL A 75 4.91 -15.21 -7.61
N THR A 76 4.63 -14.97 -6.33
CA THR A 76 5.42 -14.04 -5.51
C THR A 76 6.75 -14.63 -5.06
N ARG A 77 6.85 -15.93 -4.78
CA ARG A 77 8.10 -16.51 -4.22
C ARG A 77 9.28 -16.42 -5.17
N THR A 78 9.10 -16.83 -6.43
CA THR A 78 10.16 -16.75 -7.45
C THR A 78 10.54 -15.31 -7.77
N GLN A 79 9.56 -14.40 -7.77
CA GLN A 79 9.82 -12.98 -7.97
C GLN A 79 10.53 -12.32 -6.77
N ILE A 80 10.17 -12.71 -5.55
CA ILE A 80 10.81 -12.25 -4.31
C ILE A 80 12.25 -12.75 -4.25
N ASP A 81 12.47 -14.03 -4.58
CA ASP A 81 13.82 -14.59 -4.58
C ASP A 81 14.72 -13.94 -5.64
N ALA A 82 14.18 -13.75 -6.86
CA ALA A 82 14.89 -13.02 -7.91
C ALA A 82 15.22 -11.58 -7.49
N ALA A 83 14.29 -10.89 -6.83
CA ALA A 83 14.53 -9.55 -6.30
C ALA A 83 15.60 -9.53 -5.21
N ASN A 84 15.56 -10.49 -4.27
CA ASN A 84 16.56 -10.62 -3.22
C ASN A 84 17.95 -10.91 -3.80
N ARG A 85 18.04 -11.77 -4.81
CA ARG A 85 19.31 -12.09 -5.50
C ARG A 85 19.94 -10.83 -6.08
N VAL A 86 19.18 -10.02 -6.81
CA VAL A 86 19.67 -8.75 -7.37
C VAL A 86 20.14 -7.79 -6.27
N ARG A 87 19.43 -7.72 -5.15
CA ARG A 87 19.83 -6.88 -3.99
C ARG A 87 21.14 -7.35 -3.37
N ILE A 88 21.30 -8.65 -3.14
CA ILE A 88 22.51 -9.24 -2.58
C ILE A 88 23.70 -9.04 -3.54
N GLU A 89 23.52 -9.31 -4.84
CA GLU A 89 24.58 -9.13 -5.84
C GLU A 89 25.05 -7.66 -5.90
N GLY A 90 24.12 -6.70 -5.89
CA GLY A 90 24.46 -5.28 -5.84
C GLY A 90 25.19 -4.89 -4.54
N ALA A 91 24.79 -5.46 -3.40
CA ALA A 91 25.44 -5.23 -2.11
C ALA A 91 26.88 -5.78 -2.10
N VAL A 92 27.10 -6.97 -2.65
CA VAL A 92 28.43 -7.58 -2.81
C VAL A 92 29.33 -6.73 -3.70
N GLU A 93 28.79 -6.20 -4.80
CA GLU A 93 29.55 -5.33 -5.70
C GLU A 93 29.96 -4.04 -5.00
N LEU A 94 29.03 -3.40 -4.29
CA LEU A 94 29.30 -2.18 -3.54
C LEU A 94 30.32 -2.41 -2.41
N TYR A 95 30.19 -3.52 -1.67
CA TYR A 95 31.17 -3.93 -0.67
C TYR A 95 32.57 -4.06 -1.28
N LYS A 96 32.68 -4.69 -2.46
CA LYS A 96 33.94 -4.83 -3.18
C LYS A 96 34.50 -3.50 -3.67
N MET A 97 33.66 -2.57 -4.13
CA MET A 97 34.10 -1.24 -4.53
C MET A 97 34.69 -0.45 -3.37
N ASP A 98 34.11 -0.59 -2.18
CA ASP A 98 34.51 0.19 -1.00
C ASP A 98 35.71 -0.42 -0.25
N THR A 99 35.78 -1.75 -0.20
CA THR A 99 36.80 -2.47 0.60
C THR A 99 37.91 -3.08 -0.25
N GLY A 100 37.71 -3.23 -1.56
CA GLY A 100 38.62 -3.90 -2.48
C GLY A 100 38.63 -5.42 -2.38
N VAL A 101 37.86 -6.00 -1.44
CA VAL A 101 37.77 -7.45 -1.20
C VAL A 101 36.33 -7.92 -1.34
N LEU A 102 36.13 -9.21 -1.64
CA LEU A 102 34.79 -9.79 -1.64
C LEU A 102 34.38 -10.18 -0.21
N PRO A 103 33.08 -10.06 0.14
CA PRO A 103 32.58 -10.59 1.41
C PRO A 103 32.66 -12.11 1.40
N GLN A 104 33.02 -12.72 2.54
CA GLN A 104 33.07 -14.18 2.66
C GLN A 104 31.74 -14.75 3.13
N ARG A 105 30.97 -13.93 3.85
CA ARG A 105 29.69 -14.33 4.46
C ARG A 105 28.66 -13.27 4.17
N LEU A 106 27.38 -13.67 4.13
CA LEU A 106 26.29 -12.71 3.98
C LEU A 106 26.26 -11.71 5.16
N GLU A 107 26.67 -12.16 6.34
CA GLU A 107 26.85 -11.35 7.55
C GLU A 107 27.73 -10.12 7.34
N ASP A 108 28.74 -10.19 6.47
CA ASP A 108 29.68 -9.09 6.20
C ASP A 108 28.99 -7.90 5.48
N LEU A 109 27.83 -8.16 4.85
CA LEU A 109 27.00 -7.14 4.23
C LEU A 109 26.11 -6.40 5.24
N TYR A 110 25.79 -7.03 6.37
CA TYR A 110 24.99 -6.41 7.44
C TYR A 110 25.89 -5.72 8.48
N LEU A 111 27.00 -6.35 8.83
CA LEU A 111 27.89 -5.93 9.91
C LEU A 111 29.32 -5.78 9.39
N SER A 112 30.01 -4.73 9.84
CA SER A 112 31.41 -4.52 9.48
C SER A 112 32.28 -5.65 10.03
N PRO A 113 33.01 -6.41 9.20
CA PRO A 113 34.00 -7.35 9.68
C PRO A 113 35.22 -6.60 10.22
N PRO A 114 35.84 -7.08 11.32
CA PRO A 114 36.93 -6.37 12.01
C PRO A 114 38.22 -6.28 11.18
N GLU A 115 38.38 -7.13 10.18
CA GLU A 115 39.60 -7.25 9.36
C GLU A 115 39.59 -6.34 8.12
N VAL A 116 38.47 -5.67 7.84
CA VAL A 116 38.24 -4.98 6.56
C VAL A 116 38.27 -3.46 6.72
N LYS A 117 39.15 -2.82 5.97
CA LYS A 117 39.29 -1.36 5.94
C LYS A 117 38.44 -0.79 4.81
N GLY A 118 37.80 0.35 5.06
CA GLY A 118 37.01 1.06 4.04
C GLY A 118 35.52 0.69 3.99
N TRP A 119 35.03 -0.14 4.92
CA TRP A 119 33.59 -0.43 5.06
C TRP A 119 32.80 0.84 5.37
N ARG A 120 31.74 1.12 4.61
CA ARG A 120 30.98 2.39 4.68
C ARG A 120 29.57 2.27 5.24
N GLY A 121 29.09 1.07 5.50
CA GLY A 121 27.76 0.88 6.06
C GLY A 121 27.23 -0.52 5.75
N PRO A 122 26.07 -0.88 6.33
CA PRO A 122 25.35 -2.08 5.92
C PRO A 122 24.99 -1.92 4.45
N TYR A 123 25.47 -2.85 3.64
CA TYR A 123 25.19 -2.90 2.20
C TYR A 123 23.87 -3.64 1.91
N LEU A 124 23.28 -4.28 2.92
CA LEU A 124 22.07 -5.06 2.82
C LEU A 124 21.17 -4.81 4.05
N ASP A 125 19.86 -4.74 3.82
CA ASP A 125 18.86 -4.57 4.88
C ASP A 125 18.50 -5.94 5.50
N GLU A 126 18.39 -6.05 6.83
CA GLU A 126 18.05 -7.31 7.52
C GLU A 126 16.69 -7.90 7.11
N GLU A 127 15.81 -7.11 6.47
CA GLU A 127 14.47 -7.52 6.04
C GLU A 127 14.46 -8.23 4.67
N LEU A 128 15.37 -9.19 4.45
CA LEU A 128 15.22 -10.08 3.32
C LEU A 128 14.03 -11.01 3.56
N VAL A 129 13.03 -10.93 2.68
CA VAL A 129 11.88 -11.82 2.71
C VAL A 129 12.35 -13.21 2.31
N LYS A 130 12.31 -14.17 3.24
CA LYS A 130 12.78 -15.54 2.97
C LYS A 130 12.01 -16.19 1.80
N PRO A 131 12.69 -16.92 0.91
CA PRO A 131 12.07 -17.46 -0.31
C PRO A 131 11.03 -18.55 -0.04
N THR A 132 11.07 -19.22 1.12
CA THR A 132 10.16 -20.30 1.49
C THR A 132 9.85 -20.35 2.99
N ARG A 133 8.69 -20.91 3.35
CA ARG A 133 8.18 -21.11 4.72
C ARG A 133 9.14 -21.92 5.63
N GLY A 134 10.05 -22.71 5.04
CA GLY A 134 11.11 -23.48 5.71
C GLY A 134 12.37 -22.68 6.04
N GLY A 135 12.59 -21.53 5.38
CA GLY A 135 13.46 -20.47 5.90
C GLY A 135 14.97 -20.65 5.80
N GLU A 136 15.48 -21.43 4.85
CA GLU A 136 16.92 -21.55 4.61
C GLU A 136 17.53 -20.16 4.27
N PRO A 137 18.66 -19.79 4.89
CA PRO A 137 19.32 -18.50 4.66
C PRO A 137 20.08 -18.48 3.32
N TYR A 138 20.32 -17.28 2.79
CA TYR A 138 21.18 -17.09 1.61
C TYR A 138 22.65 -17.34 1.99
N GLU A 139 23.34 -18.18 1.21
CA GLU A 139 24.78 -18.45 1.36
C GLU A 139 25.55 -17.92 0.16
N LEU A 140 26.73 -17.34 0.42
CA LEU A 140 27.65 -16.86 -0.61
C LEU A 140 28.74 -17.89 -0.89
N ASP A 141 29.11 -18.05 -2.16
CA ASP A 141 30.29 -18.81 -2.60
C ASP A 141 31.57 -17.97 -2.49
N GLU A 142 32.73 -18.60 -2.74
CA GLU A 142 34.04 -17.94 -2.76
C GLU A 142 34.16 -16.80 -3.78
N ARG A 143 33.18 -16.67 -4.70
CA ARG A 143 33.12 -15.65 -5.74
C ARG A 143 32.12 -14.54 -5.39
N GLY A 144 31.47 -14.60 -4.22
CA GLY A 144 30.46 -13.64 -3.77
C GLY A 144 29.09 -13.82 -4.46
N LYS A 145 28.80 -14.99 -5.03
CA LYS A 145 27.51 -15.34 -5.63
C LYS A 145 26.69 -16.23 -4.69
N ILE A 146 25.38 -16.23 -4.86
CA ILE A 146 24.47 -17.05 -4.06
C ILE A 146 24.55 -18.53 -4.50
N THR A 147 24.85 -19.44 -3.57
CA THR A 147 25.18 -20.86 -3.83
C THR A 147 23.97 -21.79 -3.99
N HIS A 148 22.77 -21.40 -3.54
CA HIS A 148 21.60 -22.28 -3.60
C HIS A 148 20.77 -22.03 -4.87
N ASP A 149 20.60 -23.07 -5.67
CA ASP A 149 19.81 -23.16 -6.91
C ASP A 149 19.19 -24.57 -6.92
N ASP A 150 17.86 -24.65 -6.86
CA ASP A 150 17.07 -25.86 -7.14
C ASP A 150 16.69 -25.88 -8.63
#